data_AF-A0A5J4XCH7-F1
#
_entry.id   AF-A0A5J4XCH7-F1
#
_cell.length_a   1.000
_cell.length_b   1.000
_cell.length_c   1.000
_cell.angle_alpha   90.00
_cell.angle_beta   90.00
_cell.angle_gamma   90.00
#
_symmetry.space_group_name_H-M   'P 1'
#
loop_
_entity.id
_entity.type
_entity.pdbx_description
1 polymer ?
#
loop_
_entity_poly.entity_id
_entity_poly.type
_entity_poly.pdbx_seq_one_letter_code
_entity_poly.pdbx_strand_id
1 'polypeptide(L)'
;MYHGATQSTPEQQRLQLEEEARQLEHEVEIQEKKDRIARARARLTQSRSDEAAMTTPAPVPVKSPSDLDPGLAQAMMELRQQQAEAARQQEELRRQQDDFRQQQEQARKEQDQARRQQELERQQQLEDQERKRREETEKRAAAEERQRQEQIARLKAEVQKLQAAAAAPSLAPTASVPASEDMARMARQIAAIEEANRRAEQSLMRPSSHHITTAREDSAHDAELRSITRRTESMQRDTAAQEHTLASTMSHQRSLSSRLPSEAAVTAQYNRSQQLMDQATKGMDILIMMDCTGSMAWAIASCKRQIKAVLEKVQNDYPEAMIRVAFIGYKDHGDSNERILLHKFVDKQDISSVEQYVGKIRANGGADGPEDIAGALQTALDLLKDRVQGFRAQTRMIIHFADAPCHGSQYHSMHDDYPGGDPHGLNPEKMLHELASKNVDYYFLEVQSRDTTKMTDIFKGCYPSGGNASCGFHVLPTGASPDSFMPAMLRSITMSASRAISYFSQTSSRRPSLTGHECDCEGEDAAYYDS
;
A
#
# COMPACT_ATOMS: atom_id res chain seq x y z
N MET A 1 -28.26 20.74 -23.51
CA MET A 1 -27.83 22.16 -23.42
C MET A 1 -26.42 22.17 -22.85
N TYR A 2 -25.48 22.71 -23.60
CA TYR A 2 -24.06 22.84 -23.24
C TYR A 2 -23.90 23.61 -21.93
N HIS A 3 -23.07 23.10 -21.01
CA HIS A 3 -22.62 23.87 -19.84
C HIS A 3 -21.56 24.88 -20.28
N GLY A 4 -21.85 26.15 -20.06
CA GLY A 4 -20.95 27.27 -20.36
C GLY A 4 -19.78 27.31 -19.39
N ALA A 5 -18.57 27.27 -19.94
CA ALA A 5 -17.36 27.69 -19.24
C ALA A 5 -17.41 29.21 -19.09
N THR A 6 -17.46 29.69 -17.85
CA THR A 6 -17.25 31.09 -17.50
C THR A 6 -15.85 31.51 -17.91
N GLN A 7 -15.72 32.34 -18.94
CA GLN A 7 -14.46 32.96 -19.32
C GLN A 7 -14.07 34.01 -18.27
N SER A 8 -12.88 33.87 -17.70
CA SER A 8 -12.26 34.83 -16.77
C SER A 8 -12.15 36.20 -17.43
N THR A 9 -12.47 37.26 -16.69
CA THR A 9 -12.38 38.64 -17.19
C THR A 9 -10.92 39.02 -17.53
N PRO A 10 -10.67 39.97 -18.47
CA PRO A 10 -9.32 40.40 -18.82
C PRO A 10 -8.49 40.90 -17.62
N GLU A 11 -9.15 41.47 -16.62
CA GLU A 11 -8.53 41.92 -15.38
C GLU A 11 -8.08 40.75 -14.50
N GLN A 12 -8.85 39.66 -14.45
CA GLN A 12 -8.46 38.42 -13.77
C GLN A 12 -7.30 37.71 -14.47
N GLN A 13 -7.27 37.68 -15.80
CA GLN A 13 -6.14 37.14 -16.55
C GLN A 13 -4.86 37.94 -16.31
N ARG A 14 -4.97 39.27 -16.21
CA ARG A 14 -3.82 40.12 -15.94
C ARG A 14 -3.27 39.93 -14.53
N LEU A 15 -4.14 39.81 -13.52
CA LEU A 15 -3.72 39.49 -12.15
C LEU A 15 -3.07 38.11 -12.04
N GLN A 16 -3.58 37.13 -12.78
CA GLN A 16 -3.04 35.78 -12.82
C GLN A 16 -1.64 35.75 -13.47
N LEU A 17 -1.43 36.51 -14.54
CA LEU A 17 -0.12 36.69 -15.17
C LEU A 17 0.88 37.45 -14.28
N GLU A 18 0.42 38.46 -13.53
CA GLU A 18 1.25 39.19 -12.55
C GLU A 18 1.61 38.32 -11.33
N GLU A 19 0.82 37.29 -11.01
CA GLU A 19 1.13 36.31 -9.97
C GLU A 19 2.09 35.21 -10.47
N GLU A 20 1.88 34.70 -11.68
CA GLU A 20 2.82 33.77 -12.34
C GLU A 20 4.20 34.40 -12.57
N ALA A 21 4.26 35.68 -12.96
CA ALA A 21 5.52 36.41 -13.10
C ALA A 21 6.29 36.50 -11.76
N ARG A 22 5.58 36.78 -10.65
CA ARG A 22 6.17 36.81 -9.31
C ARG A 22 6.66 35.43 -8.84
N GLN A 23 5.95 34.37 -9.21
CA GLN A 23 6.39 33.00 -8.92
C GLN A 23 7.66 32.64 -9.70
N LEU A 24 7.73 33.00 -10.99
CA LEU A 24 8.91 32.78 -11.82
C LEU A 24 10.12 33.58 -11.33
N GLU A 25 9.96 34.84 -10.92
CA GLU A 25 11.04 35.63 -10.34
C GLU A 25 11.58 34.99 -9.05
N HIS A 26 10.69 34.46 -8.20
CA HIS A 26 11.09 33.75 -6.98
C HIS A 26 11.82 32.43 -7.29
N GLU A 27 11.40 31.68 -8.30
CA GLU A 27 12.07 30.46 -8.74
C GLU A 27 13.47 30.74 -9.31
N VAL A 28 13.63 31.82 -10.08
CA VAL A 28 14.94 32.26 -10.58
C VAL A 28 15.86 32.64 -9.42
N GLU A 29 15.37 33.38 -8.42
CA GLU A 29 16.15 33.73 -7.24
C GLU A 29 16.59 32.50 -6.42
N ILE A 30 15.71 31.50 -6.30
CA ILE A 30 16.04 30.20 -5.68
C ILE A 30 17.10 29.46 -6.50
N GLN A 31 17.00 29.47 -7.82
CA GLN A 31 17.96 28.80 -8.69
C GLN A 31 19.34 29.45 -8.64
N GLU A 32 19.40 30.79 -8.61
CA GLU A 32 20.67 31.52 -8.43
C GLU A 32 21.32 31.23 -7.07
N LYS A 33 20.53 31.12 -5.99
CA LYS A 33 21.01 30.71 -4.67
C LYS A 33 21.54 29.27 -4.69
N LYS A 34 20.86 28.34 -5.37
CA LYS A 34 21.34 26.95 -5.56
C LYS A 34 22.66 26.90 -6.31
N ASP A 35 22.80 27.68 -7.39
CA ASP A 35 24.03 27.72 -8.19
C ASP A 35 25.20 28.37 -7.42
N ARG A 36 24.93 29.35 -6.56
CA ARG A 36 25.94 29.90 -5.63
C ARG A 36 26.42 28.85 -4.63
N ILE A 37 25.52 28.05 -4.06
CA ILE A 37 25.88 26.96 -3.15
C ILE A 37 26.66 25.87 -3.88
N ALA A 38 26.26 25.50 -5.11
CA ALA A 38 26.96 24.52 -5.93
C ALA A 38 28.39 24.96 -6.26
N ARG A 39 28.58 26.24 -6.62
CA ARG A 39 29.91 26.82 -6.87
C ARG A 39 30.77 26.88 -5.60
N ALA A 40 30.19 27.20 -4.45
CA ALA A 40 30.90 27.19 -3.18
C ALA A 40 31.33 25.77 -2.78
N ARG A 41 30.47 24.77 -2.99
CA ARG A 41 30.80 23.35 -2.79
C ARG A 41 31.93 22.91 -3.70
N ALA A 42 31.87 23.22 -5.00
CA ALA A 42 32.93 22.88 -5.95
C ALA A 42 34.30 23.44 -5.53
N ARG A 43 34.36 24.69 -5.03
CA ARG A 43 35.60 25.29 -4.51
C ARG A 43 36.13 24.57 -3.27
N LEU A 44 35.24 24.17 -2.35
CA LEU A 44 35.61 23.39 -1.17
C LEU A 44 36.17 22.01 -1.56
N THR A 45 35.54 21.33 -2.52
CA THR A 45 36.02 20.03 -3.02
C THR A 45 37.38 20.16 -3.72
N GLN A 46 37.59 21.25 -4.46
CA GLN A 46 38.85 21.53 -5.14
C GLN A 46 39.99 21.85 -4.15
N SER A 47 39.70 22.61 -3.08
CA SER A 47 40.68 22.83 -2.00
C SER A 47 41.08 21.55 -1.27
N ARG A 48 40.14 20.60 -1.12
CA ARG A 48 40.39 19.28 -0.52
C ARG A 48 41.19 18.36 -1.44
N SER A 49 41.00 18.45 -2.76
CA SER A 49 41.84 17.71 -3.71
C SER A 49 43.25 18.28 -3.81
N ASP A 50 43.41 19.60 -3.66
CA ASP A 50 44.72 20.25 -3.65
C ASP A 50 45.50 19.93 -2.36
N GLU A 51 44.83 19.83 -1.20
CA GLU A 51 45.42 19.30 0.04
C GLU A 51 45.81 17.81 -0.08
N ALA A 52 45.02 17.00 -0.79
CA ALA A 52 45.30 15.57 -0.98
C ALA A 52 46.41 15.29 -2.01
N ALA A 53 46.77 16.26 -2.86
CA ALA A 53 47.80 16.14 -3.90
C ALA A 53 49.21 16.55 -3.42
N MET A 54 49.36 17.14 -2.23
CA MET A 54 50.67 17.35 -1.62
C MET A 54 51.17 16.03 -1.01
N THR A 55 52.12 15.42 -1.71
CA THR A 55 52.90 14.26 -1.26
C THR A 55 53.49 14.50 0.13
N THR A 56 53.28 13.53 1.03
CA THR A 56 53.85 13.50 2.37
C THR A 56 55.38 13.38 2.29
N PRO A 57 56.17 14.31 2.85
CA PRO A 57 57.58 14.04 3.10
C PRO A 57 57.73 13.20 4.39
N ALA A 58 58.75 12.34 4.39
CA ALA A 58 59.14 11.48 5.51
C ALA A 58 59.22 12.23 6.86
N PRO A 59 59.02 11.54 8.00
CA PRO A 59 58.94 12.21 9.29
C PRO A 59 60.31 12.81 9.67
N VAL A 60 60.37 14.14 9.67
CA VAL A 60 61.51 14.90 10.22
C VAL A 60 61.35 14.96 11.75
N PRO A 61 62.43 14.85 12.55
CA PRO A 61 62.34 14.85 14.00
C PRO A 61 61.74 16.17 14.50
N VAL A 62 60.77 16.06 15.41
CA VAL A 62 60.08 17.18 16.07
C VAL A 62 61.11 18.05 16.78
N LYS A 63 61.28 19.30 16.33
CA LYS A 63 61.97 20.35 17.09
C LYS A 63 61.04 20.83 18.21
N SER A 64 61.64 21.08 19.37
CA SER A 64 60.95 21.49 20.60
C SER A 64 60.12 22.78 20.42
N PRO A 65 59.06 23.00 21.21
CA PRO A 65 58.04 24.05 20.98
C PRO A 65 58.52 25.51 21.14
N SER A 66 59.81 25.75 21.40
CA SER A 66 60.36 27.07 21.71
C SER A 66 60.82 27.90 20.50
N ASP A 67 60.82 27.37 19.28
CA ASP A 67 61.38 28.05 18.09
C ASP A 67 60.35 28.27 16.95
N LEU A 68 59.05 28.38 17.26
CA LEU A 68 58.04 28.70 16.25
C LEU A 68 58.06 30.20 15.91
N ASP A 69 58.28 30.52 14.63
CA ASP A 69 58.21 31.88 14.09
C ASP A 69 56.89 32.56 14.50
N PRO A 70 56.92 33.75 15.13
CA PRO A 70 55.71 34.43 15.60
C PRO A 70 54.64 34.61 14.52
N GLY A 71 55.04 34.78 13.26
CA GLY A 71 54.13 34.87 12.11
C GLY A 71 53.36 33.57 11.84
N LEU A 72 54.02 32.41 11.98
CA LEU A 72 53.40 31.09 11.80
C LEU A 72 52.45 30.76 12.96
N ALA A 73 52.82 31.11 14.19
CA ALA A 73 51.96 30.92 15.36
C ALA A 73 50.67 31.76 15.26
N GLN A 74 50.77 32.99 14.76
CA GLN A 74 49.63 33.88 14.53
C GLN A 74 48.72 33.35 13.41
N ALA A 75 49.29 32.91 12.28
CA ALA A 75 48.52 32.32 11.17
C ALA A 75 47.77 31.04 11.59
N MET A 76 48.38 30.19 12.43
CA MET A 76 47.71 29.00 12.96
C MET A 76 46.56 29.35 13.92
N MET A 77 46.68 30.44 14.68
CA MET A 77 45.61 30.93 15.56
C MET A 77 44.44 31.49 14.75
N GLU A 78 44.71 32.27 13.71
CA GLU A 78 43.70 32.80 12.78
C GLU A 78 42.98 31.68 12.04
N LEU A 79 43.68 30.65 11.56
CA LEU A 79 43.07 29.49 10.92
C LEU A 79 42.15 28.71 11.87
N ARG A 80 42.56 28.52 13.13
CA ARG A 80 41.71 27.88 14.15
C ARG A 80 40.46 28.71 14.45
N GLN A 81 40.58 30.04 14.46
CA GLN A 81 39.43 30.92 14.66
C GLN A 81 38.46 30.83 13.47
N GLN A 82 38.97 30.83 12.24
CA GLN A 82 38.14 30.66 11.04
C GLN A 82 37.45 29.30 10.99
N GLN A 83 38.15 28.22 11.38
CA GLN A 83 37.54 26.88 11.49
C GLN A 83 36.45 26.83 12.56
N ALA A 84 36.65 27.50 13.70
CA ALA A 84 35.64 27.60 14.75
C ALA A 84 34.40 28.39 14.32
N GLU A 85 34.58 29.48 13.57
CA GLU A 85 33.47 30.27 13.01
C GLU A 85 32.70 29.50 11.94
N ALA A 86 33.40 28.78 11.05
CA ALA A 86 32.77 27.91 10.06
C ALA A 86 31.95 26.79 10.72
N ALA A 87 32.44 26.20 11.81
CA ALA A 87 31.71 25.19 12.58
C ALA A 87 30.43 25.76 13.20
N ARG A 88 30.47 26.99 13.73
CA ARG A 88 29.28 27.66 14.28
C ARG A 88 28.23 27.93 13.21
N GLN A 89 28.65 28.43 12.04
CA GLN A 89 27.74 28.66 10.91
C GLN A 89 27.10 27.37 10.40
N GLN A 90 27.87 26.27 10.39
CA GLN A 90 27.36 24.97 9.99
C GLN A 90 26.35 24.42 11.01
N GLU A 91 26.56 24.64 12.30
CA GLU A 91 25.60 24.26 13.35
C GLU A 91 24.31 25.08 13.27
N GLU A 92 24.41 26.39 13.01
CA GLU A 92 23.26 27.27 12.83
C GLU A 92 22.41 26.86 11.61
N LEU A 93 23.05 26.51 10.49
CA LEU A 93 22.35 26.01 9.31
C LEU A 93 21.62 24.68 9.59
N ARG A 94 22.21 23.80 10.40
CA ARG A 94 21.55 22.54 10.80
C ARG A 94 20.31 22.80 11.65
N ARG A 95 20.39 23.75 12.60
CA ARG A 95 19.22 24.16 13.41
C ARG A 95 18.10 24.71 12.53
N GLN A 96 18.43 25.57 11.57
CA GLN A 96 17.44 26.11 10.62
C GLN A 96 16.77 25.00 9.77
N GLN A 97 17.53 23.98 9.38
CA GLN A 97 16.98 22.83 8.65
C GLN A 97 16.06 21.96 9.52
N ASP A 98 16.43 21.74 10.78
CA ASP A 98 15.61 20.99 11.72
C ASP A 98 14.30 21.74 12.05
N ASP A 99 14.36 23.05 12.25
CA ASP A 99 13.19 23.91 12.48
C ASP A 99 12.24 23.87 11.27
N PHE A 100 12.78 23.95 10.04
CA PHE A 100 11.98 23.84 8.82
C PHE A 100 11.32 22.47 8.69
N ARG A 101 12.03 21.39 9.05
CA ARG A 101 11.47 20.02 9.05
C ARG A 101 10.34 19.89 10.07
N GLN A 102 10.50 20.45 11.27
CA GLN A 102 9.45 20.46 12.29
C GLN A 102 8.21 21.25 11.84
N GLN A 103 8.41 22.40 11.20
CA GLN A 103 7.30 23.19 10.65
C GLN A 103 6.53 22.42 9.57
N GLN A 104 7.22 21.71 8.68
CA GLN A 104 6.54 20.87 7.67
C GLN A 104 5.78 19.71 8.31
N GLU A 105 6.33 19.06 9.31
CA GLU A 105 5.66 17.97 10.01
C GLU A 105 4.40 18.47 10.74
N GLN A 106 4.48 19.64 11.37
CA GLN A 106 3.35 20.28 12.03
C GLN A 106 2.25 20.65 11.04
N ALA A 107 2.60 21.26 9.90
CA ALA A 107 1.64 21.58 8.84
C ALA A 107 0.94 20.33 8.30
N ARG A 108 1.67 19.21 8.16
CA ARG A 108 1.08 17.94 7.73
C ARG A 108 0.09 17.39 8.75
N LYS A 109 0.43 17.44 10.05
CA LYS A 109 -0.48 17.02 11.14
C LYS A 109 -1.76 17.86 11.16
N GLU A 110 -1.64 19.16 10.96
CA GLU A 110 -2.79 20.08 10.88
C GLU A 110 -3.68 19.76 9.66
N GLN A 111 -3.07 19.48 8.50
CA GLN A 111 -3.81 19.08 7.31
C GLN A 111 -4.55 17.75 7.49
N ASP A 112 -3.92 16.78 8.15
CA ASP A 112 -4.55 15.49 8.45
C ASP A 112 -5.69 15.63 9.47
N GLN A 113 -5.53 16.49 10.48
CA GLN A 113 -6.60 16.82 11.43
C GLN A 113 -7.78 17.50 10.73
N ALA A 114 -7.52 18.45 9.83
CA ALA A 114 -8.56 19.12 9.05
C ALA A 114 -9.33 18.14 8.16
N ARG A 115 -8.64 17.19 7.50
CA ARG A 115 -9.29 16.13 6.71
C ARG A 115 -10.20 15.24 7.55
N ARG A 116 -9.74 14.81 8.73
CA ARG A 116 -10.55 13.99 9.66
C ARG A 116 -11.78 14.73 10.14
N GLN A 117 -11.64 16.01 10.45
CA GLN A 117 -12.76 16.85 10.88
C GLN A 117 -13.81 16.99 9.76
N GLN A 118 -13.36 17.24 8.53
CA GLN A 118 -14.24 17.34 7.36
C GLN A 118 -14.98 16.02 7.07
N GLU A 119 -14.31 14.88 7.28
CA GLU A 119 -14.92 13.56 7.10
C GLU A 119 -15.99 13.27 8.17
N LEU A 120 -15.73 13.65 9.43
CA LEU A 120 -16.69 13.54 10.53
C LEU A 120 -17.94 14.38 10.28
N GLU A 121 -17.76 15.63 9.82
CA GLU A 121 -18.86 16.53 9.46
C GLU A 121 -19.69 15.98 8.30
N ARG A 122 -19.03 15.41 7.28
CA ARG A 122 -19.73 14.74 6.17
C ARG A 122 -20.56 13.55 6.68
N GLN A 123 -20.05 12.79 7.63
CA GLN A 123 -20.75 11.64 8.19
C GLN A 123 -21.98 12.06 9.00
N GLN A 124 -21.85 13.11 9.83
CA GLN A 124 -22.99 13.69 10.55
C GLN A 124 -24.07 14.23 9.60
N GLN A 125 -23.68 14.87 8.49
CA GLN A 125 -24.64 15.34 7.48
C GLN A 125 -25.41 14.19 6.82
N LEU A 126 -24.75 13.06 6.55
CA LEU A 126 -25.41 11.87 6.00
C LEU A 126 -26.39 11.27 7.01
N GLU A 127 -26.00 11.16 8.28
CA GLU A 127 -26.89 10.67 9.36
C GLU A 127 -28.12 11.58 9.55
N ASP A 128 -27.94 12.90 9.49
CA ASP A 128 -29.03 13.87 9.54
C ASP A 128 -29.97 13.76 8.33
N GLN A 129 -29.43 13.54 7.13
CA GLN A 129 -30.23 13.30 5.93
C GLN A 129 -31.03 12.00 6.04
N GLU A 130 -30.43 10.94 6.57
CA GLU A 130 -31.14 9.68 6.80
C GLU A 130 -32.24 9.82 7.85
N ARG A 131 -31.99 10.55 8.95
CA ARG A 131 -33.01 10.82 9.97
C ARG A 131 -34.21 11.56 9.36
N LYS A 132 -33.96 12.63 8.60
CA LYS A 132 -35.03 13.38 7.92
C LYS A 132 -35.82 12.51 6.95
N ARG A 133 -35.14 11.66 6.17
CA ARG A 133 -35.82 10.69 5.29
C ARG A 133 -36.72 9.73 6.08
N ARG A 134 -36.24 9.18 7.19
CA ARG A 134 -37.05 8.29 8.05
C ARG A 134 -38.29 9.00 8.59
N GLU A 135 -38.14 10.22 9.12
CA GLU A 135 -39.26 11.04 9.60
C GLU A 135 -40.29 11.35 8.50
N GLU A 136 -39.85 11.66 7.27
CA GLU A 136 -40.74 11.86 6.14
C GLU A 136 -41.49 10.58 5.75
N THR A 137 -40.81 9.43 5.83
CA THR A 137 -41.39 8.13 5.51
C THR A 137 -42.47 7.76 6.53
N GLU A 138 -42.19 7.98 7.83
CA GLU A 138 -43.15 7.78 8.92
C GLU A 138 -44.37 8.69 8.79
N LYS A 139 -44.17 9.98 8.45
CA LYS A 139 -45.28 10.92 8.20
C LYS A 139 -46.15 10.49 7.02
N ARG A 140 -45.55 9.98 5.94
CA ARG A 140 -46.30 9.43 4.79
C ARG A 140 -47.10 8.19 5.18
N ALA A 141 -46.48 7.25 5.90
CA ALA A 141 -47.17 6.06 6.39
C ALA A 141 -48.36 6.40 7.32
N ALA A 142 -48.17 7.36 8.23
CA ALA A 142 -49.25 7.83 9.12
C ALA A 142 -50.38 8.53 8.36
N ALA A 143 -50.08 9.25 7.29
CA ALA A 143 -51.09 9.89 6.43
C ALA A 143 -51.90 8.85 5.63
N GLU A 144 -51.23 7.84 5.07
CA GLU A 144 -51.89 6.73 4.38
C GLU A 144 -52.81 5.93 5.32
N GLU A 145 -52.36 5.69 6.56
CA GLU A 145 -53.18 5.01 7.57
C GLU A 145 -54.43 5.81 7.93
N ARG A 146 -54.31 7.13 8.10
CA ARG A 146 -55.48 7.99 8.33
C ARG A 146 -56.47 7.95 7.15
N GLN A 147 -55.99 8.01 5.91
CA GLN A 147 -56.85 7.91 4.73
C GLN A 147 -57.57 6.55 4.67
N ARG A 148 -56.89 5.45 5.02
CA ARG A 148 -57.51 4.12 5.11
C ARG A 148 -58.60 4.08 6.18
N GLN A 149 -58.33 4.63 7.36
CA GLN A 149 -59.32 4.66 8.45
C GLN A 149 -60.56 5.48 8.07
N GLU A 150 -60.39 6.62 7.41
CA GLU A 150 -61.51 7.42 6.89
C GLU A 150 -62.33 6.65 5.83
N GLN A 151 -61.66 5.92 4.94
CA GLN A 151 -62.33 5.09 3.94
C GLN A 151 -63.13 3.95 4.57
N ILE A 152 -62.57 3.29 5.60
CA ILE A 152 -63.27 2.25 6.37
C ILE A 152 -64.49 2.85 7.07
N ALA A 153 -64.35 4.02 7.70
CA ALA A 153 -65.47 4.69 8.37
C ALA A 153 -66.61 5.05 7.40
N ARG A 154 -66.27 5.55 6.20
CA ARG A 154 -67.26 5.82 5.14
C ARG A 154 -67.98 4.55 4.69
N LEU A 155 -67.24 3.48 4.42
CA LEU A 155 -67.83 2.20 4.01
C LEU A 155 -68.74 1.62 5.10
N LYS A 156 -68.36 1.72 6.39
CA LYS A 156 -69.19 1.29 7.52
C LYS A 156 -70.49 2.09 7.59
N ALA A 157 -70.45 3.41 7.40
CA ALA A 157 -71.63 4.25 7.37
C ALA A 157 -72.57 3.93 6.18
N GLU A 158 -72.00 3.62 5.01
CA GLU A 158 -72.75 3.18 3.82
C GLU A 158 -73.51 1.86 4.09
N VAL A 159 -72.81 0.87 4.66
CA VAL A 159 -73.40 -0.43 5.04
C VAL A 159 -74.54 -0.24 6.05
N GLN A 160 -74.34 0.63 7.04
CA GLN A 160 -75.37 0.90 8.05
C GLN A 160 -76.61 1.59 7.45
N LYS A 161 -76.44 2.49 6.47
CA LYS A 161 -77.57 3.07 5.71
C LYS A 161 -78.33 2.02 4.92
N LEU A 162 -77.62 1.11 4.24
CA LEU A 162 -78.24 0.02 3.49
C LEU A 162 -78.98 -0.97 4.40
N GLN A 163 -78.43 -1.27 5.57
CA GLN A 163 -79.10 -2.09 6.60
C GLN A 163 -80.35 -1.42 7.16
N ALA A 164 -80.32 -0.10 7.41
CA ALA A 164 -81.49 0.66 7.86
C ALA A 164 -82.59 0.74 6.78
N ALA A 165 -82.21 0.86 5.50
CA ALA A 165 -83.15 0.81 4.38
C ALA A 165 -83.81 -0.58 4.22
N ALA A 166 -83.10 -1.66 4.57
CA ALA A 166 -83.64 -3.02 4.59
C ALA A 166 -84.54 -3.31 5.81
N ALA A 167 -84.40 -2.55 6.90
CA ALA A 167 -85.19 -2.70 8.13
C ALA A 167 -86.48 -1.86 8.15
N ALA A 168 -86.74 -1.04 7.14
CA ALA A 168 -87.99 -0.30 7.00
C ALA A 168 -89.15 -1.27 6.63
N PRO A 169 -90.33 -1.20 7.30
CA PRO A 169 -91.46 -2.07 6.97
C PRO A 169 -92.08 -1.63 5.64
N SER A 170 -91.87 -2.41 4.58
CA SER A 170 -92.54 -2.23 3.29
C SER A 170 -93.82 -3.06 3.24
N LEU A 171 -94.96 -2.37 3.11
CA LEU A 171 -96.17 -2.94 2.54
C LEU A 171 -95.96 -3.13 1.03
N ALA A 172 -96.27 -4.36 0.58
CA ALA A 172 -96.35 -4.87 -0.80
C ALA A 172 -95.04 -5.40 -1.46
N PRO A 173 -95.10 -6.59 -2.11
CA PRO A 173 -93.97 -7.22 -2.78
C PRO A 173 -93.98 -6.96 -4.29
N THR A 174 -92.81 -6.83 -4.92
CA THR A 174 -92.44 -7.57 -6.16
C THR A 174 -91.02 -7.23 -6.64
N ALA A 175 -90.26 -8.31 -6.86
CA ALA A 175 -89.20 -8.57 -7.84
C ALA A 175 -88.16 -7.47 -8.20
N SER A 176 -86.90 -7.70 -7.80
CA SER A 176 -85.83 -8.26 -8.66
C SER A 176 -84.42 -7.85 -8.20
N VAL A 177 -83.45 -8.69 -8.55
CA VAL A 177 -82.13 -8.92 -7.94
C VAL A 177 -81.06 -8.01 -8.56
N PRO A 178 -80.51 -7.02 -7.81
CA PRO A 178 -79.08 -6.69 -7.93
C PRO A 178 -78.37 -6.39 -6.59
N ALA A 179 -79.10 -6.09 -5.51
CA ALA A 179 -78.52 -5.60 -4.25
C ALA A 179 -77.75 -6.66 -3.43
N SER A 180 -77.99 -7.96 -3.66
CA SER A 180 -77.40 -9.07 -2.91
C SER A 180 -75.93 -9.33 -3.28
N GLU A 181 -75.60 -9.31 -4.57
CA GLU A 181 -74.22 -9.53 -5.04
C GLU A 181 -73.32 -8.32 -4.77
N ASP A 182 -73.86 -7.10 -4.90
CA ASP A 182 -73.13 -5.88 -4.56
C ASP A 182 -72.84 -5.78 -3.06
N MET A 183 -73.80 -6.14 -2.20
CA MET A 183 -73.59 -6.27 -0.75
C MET A 183 -72.57 -7.36 -0.41
N ALA A 184 -72.64 -8.53 -1.06
CA ALA A 184 -71.67 -9.60 -0.85
C ALA A 184 -70.26 -9.26 -1.37
N ARG A 185 -70.16 -8.44 -2.42
CA ARG A 185 -68.88 -7.92 -2.93
C ARG A 185 -68.28 -6.89 -1.97
N MET A 186 -69.08 -5.95 -1.45
CA MET A 186 -68.63 -5.01 -0.41
C MET A 186 -68.25 -5.71 0.90
N ALA A 187 -69.01 -6.70 1.36
CA ALA A 187 -68.70 -7.44 2.58
C ALA A 187 -67.37 -8.20 2.47
N ARG A 188 -67.06 -8.79 1.30
CA ARG A 188 -65.76 -9.41 1.03
C ARG A 188 -64.62 -8.38 1.01
N GLN A 189 -64.88 -7.19 0.48
CA GLN A 189 -63.90 -6.11 0.44
C GLN A 189 -63.59 -5.55 1.84
N ILE A 190 -64.60 -5.40 2.69
CA ILE A 190 -64.45 -5.01 4.11
C ILE A 190 -63.71 -6.08 4.89
N ALA A 191 -64.07 -7.36 4.72
CA ALA A 191 -63.39 -8.47 5.40
C ALA A 191 -61.91 -8.58 5.02
N ALA A 192 -61.56 -8.37 3.74
CA ALA A 192 -60.18 -8.35 3.28
C ALA A 192 -59.37 -7.19 3.88
N ILE A 193 -59.99 -6.01 4.03
CA ILE A 193 -59.36 -4.84 4.66
C ILE A 193 -59.18 -5.05 6.17
N GLU A 194 -60.18 -5.62 6.87
CA GLU A 194 -60.10 -5.92 8.31
C GLU A 194 -59.12 -7.06 8.63
N GLU A 195 -58.91 -8.00 7.71
CA GLU A 195 -57.87 -9.03 7.84
C GLU A 195 -56.46 -8.45 7.61
N ALA A 196 -56.30 -7.56 6.63
CA ALA A 196 -55.05 -6.83 6.41
C ALA A 196 -54.67 -5.97 7.64
N ASN A 197 -55.65 -5.31 8.27
CA ASN A 197 -55.44 -4.55 9.50
C ASN A 197 -55.07 -5.43 10.70
N ARG A 198 -55.71 -6.60 10.87
CA ARG A 198 -55.33 -7.55 11.93
C ARG A 198 -53.91 -8.09 11.77
N ARG A 199 -53.46 -8.35 10.54
CA ARG A 199 -52.07 -8.78 10.27
C ARG A 199 -51.06 -7.66 10.55
N ALA A 200 -51.43 -6.40 10.25
CA ALA A 200 -50.60 -5.24 10.58
C ALA A 200 -50.52 -5.00 12.11
N GLU A 201 -51.63 -5.10 12.84
CA GLU A 201 -51.69 -4.95 14.30
C GLU A 201 -50.96 -6.09 15.04
N GLN A 202 -51.07 -7.34 14.58
CA GLN A 202 -50.34 -8.48 15.15
C GLN A 202 -48.81 -8.40 14.92
N SER A 203 -48.35 -7.66 13.92
CA SER A 203 -46.93 -7.37 13.72
C SER A 203 -46.41 -6.26 14.64
N LEU A 204 -47.30 -5.49 15.29
CA LEU A 204 -46.97 -4.34 16.16
C LEU A 204 -47.21 -4.60 17.66
N MET A 205 -48.04 -5.59 18.05
CA MET A 205 -48.32 -5.93 19.45
C MET A 205 -47.86 -7.34 19.87
N ARG A 206 -46.67 -7.40 20.49
CA ARG A 206 -46.39 -8.25 21.66
C ARG A 206 -45.78 -7.30 22.70
N PRO A 207 -46.26 -7.19 23.95
CA PRO A 207 -46.35 -8.32 24.90
C PRO A 207 -47.42 -8.21 26.04
N SER A 208 -47.47 -9.29 26.85
CA SER A 208 -47.81 -9.44 28.29
C SER A 208 -49.03 -8.74 28.91
N SER A 209 -49.95 -9.51 29.49
CA SER A 209 -50.75 -9.07 30.65
C SER A 209 -51.45 -10.23 31.40
N HIS A 210 -51.33 -10.21 32.73
CA HIS A 210 -52.13 -10.94 33.71
C HIS A 210 -53.48 -10.25 33.95
N HIS A 211 -54.51 -11.03 34.33
CA HIS A 211 -55.75 -10.48 34.88
C HIS A 211 -56.20 -11.23 36.15
N ILE A 212 -56.57 -10.44 37.16
CA ILE A 212 -57.24 -10.84 38.41
C ILE A 212 -58.71 -10.38 38.32
N THR A 213 -59.66 -11.22 38.74
CA THR A 213 -60.97 -10.84 39.31
C THR A 213 -61.45 -11.87 40.35
N THR A 214 -62.48 -11.51 41.11
CA THR A 214 -62.65 -11.68 42.57
C THR A 214 -63.72 -12.71 43.03
N ALA A 215 -63.54 -13.19 44.28
CA ALA A 215 -64.54 -13.60 45.31
C ALA A 215 -65.04 -15.07 45.42
N ARG A 216 -64.55 -15.80 46.45
CA ARG A 216 -65.33 -16.56 47.48
C ARG A 216 -64.39 -17.26 48.48
N GLU A 217 -64.33 -16.71 49.69
CA GLU A 217 -63.64 -17.15 50.92
C GLU A 217 -64.38 -18.40 51.48
N ASP A 218 -63.81 -19.55 51.85
CA ASP A 218 -62.77 -19.82 52.86
C ASP A 218 -61.95 -21.12 52.59
N SER A 219 -61.98 -21.67 51.37
CA SER A 219 -61.15 -22.81 50.93
C SER A 219 -59.90 -22.35 50.13
N ALA A 220 -59.89 -21.08 49.72
CA ALA A 220 -58.90 -20.49 48.82
C ALA A 220 -57.56 -20.18 49.48
N HIS A 221 -57.53 -19.88 50.79
CA HIS A 221 -56.33 -19.41 51.48
C HIS A 221 -55.18 -20.44 51.48
N ASP A 222 -55.52 -21.72 51.58
CA ASP A 222 -54.56 -22.82 51.65
C ASP A 222 -54.08 -23.27 50.25
N ALA A 223 -54.90 -23.04 49.23
CA ALA A 223 -54.52 -23.19 47.82
C ALA A 223 -53.65 -22.01 47.35
N GLU A 224 -53.94 -20.81 47.84
CA GLU A 224 -53.22 -19.58 47.53
C GLU A 224 -51.81 -19.57 48.14
N LEU A 225 -51.66 -20.00 49.40
CA LEU A 225 -50.35 -20.22 50.02
C LEU A 225 -49.50 -21.22 49.22
N ARG A 226 -50.06 -22.36 48.80
CA ARG A 226 -49.34 -23.33 47.94
C ARG A 226 -49.03 -22.79 46.55
N SER A 227 -49.83 -21.85 46.04
CA SER A 227 -49.58 -21.20 44.75
C SER A 227 -48.48 -20.14 44.85
N ILE A 228 -48.45 -19.38 45.96
CA ILE A 228 -47.41 -18.41 46.29
C ILE A 228 -46.09 -19.16 46.49
N THR A 229 -46.07 -20.23 47.29
CA THR A 229 -44.88 -21.08 47.48
C THR A 229 -44.34 -21.60 46.15
N ARG A 230 -45.21 -22.14 45.28
CA ARG A 230 -44.81 -22.61 43.94
C ARG A 230 -44.27 -21.48 43.06
N ARG A 231 -44.82 -20.26 43.15
CA ARG A 231 -44.30 -19.09 42.43
C ARG A 231 -42.94 -18.66 42.97
N THR A 232 -42.74 -18.63 44.29
CA THR A 232 -41.43 -18.33 44.89
C THR A 232 -40.38 -19.38 44.54
N GLU A 233 -40.71 -20.66 44.55
CA GLU A 233 -39.80 -21.74 44.14
C GLU A 233 -39.50 -21.70 42.63
N SER A 234 -40.45 -21.26 41.81
CA SER A 234 -40.23 -21.02 40.37
C SER A 234 -39.29 -19.84 40.19
N MET A 235 -39.55 -18.70 40.84
CA MET A 235 -38.68 -17.53 40.77
C MET A 235 -37.28 -17.84 41.27
N GLN A 236 -37.12 -18.61 42.35
CA GLN A 236 -35.81 -19.03 42.87
C GLN A 236 -35.05 -19.91 41.88
N ARG A 237 -35.76 -20.83 41.19
CA ARG A 237 -35.17 -21.64 40.11
C ARG A 237 -34.78 -20.80 38.91
N ASP A 238 -35.58 -19.81 38.55
CA ASP A 238 -35.31 -18.90 37.44
C ASP A 238 -34.12 -17.97 37.76
N THR A 239 -34.02 -17.46 38.99
CA THR A 239 -32.84 -16.69 39.44
C THR A 239 -31.58 -17.54 39.48
N ALA A 240 -31.65 -18.79 39.96
CA ALA A 240 -30.51 -19.70 39.96
C ALA A 240 -30.07 -20.06 38.52
N ALA A 241 -31.01 -20.21 37.60
CA ALA A 241 -30.71 -20.42 36.18
C ALA A 241 -30.06 -19.18 35.55
N GLN A 242 -30.50 -17.97 35.92
CA GLN A 242 -29.88 -16.71 35.48
C GLN A 242 -28.46 -16.54 36.05
N GLU A 243 -28.24 -16.86 37.33
CA GLU A 243 -26.91 -16.81 37.96
C GLU A 243 -25.94 -17.80 37.33
N HIS A 244 -26.37 -19.03 37.06
CA HIS A 244 -25.56 -20.02 36.35
C HIS A 244 -25.23 -19.58 34.91
N THR A 245 -26.20 -18.98 34.22
CA THR A 245 -25.98 -18.42 32.87
C THR A 245 -24.96 -17.30 32.92
N LEU A 246 -25.08 -16.36 33.87
CA LEU A 246 -24.16 -15.24 34.06
C LEU A 246 -22.74 -15.71 34.42
N ALA A 247 -22.61 -16.69 35.32
CA ALA A 247 -21.34 -17.29 35.69
C ALA A 247 -20.67 -17.99 34.49
N SER A 248 -21.46 -18.72 33.69
CA SER A 248 -21.00 -19.33 32.44
C SER A 248 -20.52 -18.26 31.45
N THR A 249 -21.29 -17.19 31.23
CA THR A 249 -20.90 -16.08 30.35
C THR A 249 -19.62 -15.38 30.82
N MET A 250 -19.49 -15.11 32.12
CA MET A 250 -18.29 -14.49 32.70
C MET A 250 -17.04 -15.38 32.57
N SER A 251 -17.19 -16.70 32.74
CA SER A 251 -16.09 -17.66 32.53
C SER A 251 -15.67 -17.73 31.06
N HIS A 252 -16.64 -17.67 30.13
CA HIS A 252 -16.40 -17.62 28.70
C HIS A 252 -15.66 -16.33 28.30
N GLN A 253 -16.09 -15.19 28.84
CA GLN A 253 -15.48 -13.89 28.61
C GLN A 253 -14.05 -13.81 29.14
N ARG A 254 -13.75 -14.41 30.31
CA ARG A 254 -12.36 -14.54 30.81
C ARG A 254 -11.50 -15.42 29.91
N SER A 255 -12.03 -16.53 29.42
CA SER A 255 -11.29 -17.41 28.49
C SER A 255 -10.97 -16.70 27.17
N LEU A 256 -11.91 -15.91 26.65
CA LEU A 256 -11.72 -15.11 25.43
C LEU A 256 -10.70 -13.99 25.63
N SER A 257 -10.76 -13.30 26.77
CA SER A 257 -9.82 -12.24 27.11
C SER A 257 -8.39 -12.76 27.32
N SER A 258 -8.23 -13.98 27.86
CA SER A 258 -6.91 -14.63 28.02
C SER A 258 -6.27 -15.11 26.70
N ARG A 259 -7.05 -15.20 25.61
CA ARG A 259 -6.58 -15.57 24.26
C ARG A 259 -6.15 -14.36 23.43
N LEU A 260 -6.43 -13.14 23.90
CA LEU A 260 -5.97 -11.93 23.24
C LEU A 260 -4.53 -11.63 23.65
N PRO A 261 -3.62 -11.36 22.70
CA PRO A 261 -2.26 -10.97 23.03
C PRO A 261 -2.30 -9.72 23.91
N SER A 262 -1.47 -9.68 24.96
CA SER A 262 -1.38 -8.52 25.85
C SER A 262 -1.01 -7.28 25.06
N GLU A 263 -1.44 -6.11 25.52
CA GLU A 263 -1.11 -4.83 24.88
C GLU A 263 0.41 -4.67 24.68
N ALA A 264 1.21 -5.10 25.67
CA ALA A 264 2.66 -5.15 25.57
C ALA A 264 3.17 -6.12 24.47
N ALA A 265 2.53 -7.27 24.26
CA ALA A 265 2.88 -8.20 23.20
C ALA A 265 2.51 -7.64 21.82
N VAL A 266 1.37 -6.97 21.70
CA VAL A 266 0.95 -6.27 20.46
C VAL A 266 1.91 -5.12 20.14
N THR A 267 2.27 -4.31 21.13
CA THR A 267 3.24 -3.21 20.95
C THR A 267 4.64 -3.75 20.62
N ALA A 268 5.09 -4.83 21.25
CA ALA A 268 6.37 -5.46 20.91
C ALA A 268 6.37 -6.05 19.49
N GLN A 269 5.26 -6.67 19.08
CA GLN A 269 5.07 -7.18 17.71
C GLN A 269 5.00 -6.04 16.69
N TYR A 270 4.37 -4.92 17.03
CA TYR A 270 4.31 -3.72 16.20
C TYR A 270 5.70 -3.09 16.05
N ASN A 271 6.42 -2.86 17.15
CA ASN A 271 7.78 -2.30 17.13
C ASN A 271 8.75 -3.21 16.37
N ARG A 272 8.63 -4.53 16.54
CA ARG A 272 9.42 -5.50 15.77
C ARG A 272 9.06 -5.48 14.28
N SER A 273 7.77 -5.42 13.94
CA SER A 273 7.31 -5.27 12.55
C SER A 273 7.84 -3.98 11.92
N GLN A 274 7.83 -2.87 12.68
CA GLN A 274 8.40 -1.59 12.23
C GLN A 274 9.92 -1.67 12.04
N GLN A 275 10.65 -2.31 12.95
CA GLN A 275 12.10 -2.47 12.85
C GLN A 275 12.52 -3.42 11.71
N LEU A 276 11.70 -4.43 11.40
CA LEU A 276 11.89 -5.34 10.27
C LEU A 276 11.53 -4.67 8.93
N MET A 277 10.47 -3.85 8.92
CA MET A 277 10.17 -2.94 7.81
C MET A 277 11.36 -2.03 7.54
N ASP A 278 11.86 -1.37 8.57
CA ASP A 278 13.01 -0.47 8.53
C ASP A 278 14.30 -1.19 8.09
N GLN A 279 14.49 -2.47 8.43
CA GLN A 279 15.61 -3.29 7.93
C GLN A 279 15.43 -3.74 6.47
N ALA A 280 14.21 -4.06 6.04
CA ALA A 280 13.90 -4.47 4.67
C ALA A 280 13.95 -3.30 3.68
N THR A 281 13.61 -2.10 4.15
CA THR A 281 13.63 -0.86 3.37
C THR A 281 14.93 -0.06 3.54
N LYS A 282 15.80 -0.39 4.50
CA LYS A 282 17.06 0.32 4.76
C LYS A 282 17.98 0.47 3.55
N GLY A 283 17.93 -0.49 2.62
CA GLY A 283 18.64 -0.38 1.34
C GLY A 283 17.97 -1.22 0.25
N MET A 284 17.85 -0.64 -0.94
CA MET A 284 17.33 -1.31 -2.14
C MET A 284 18.30 -1.10 -3.31
N ASP A 285 18.76 -2.20 -3.90
CA ASP A 285 19.53 -2.19 -5.13
C ASP A 285 18.63 -2.57 -6.30
N ILE A 286 18.46 -1.64 -7.22
CA ILE A 286 17.66 -1.81 -8.42
C ILE A 286 18.61 -1.83 -9.63
N LEU A 287 18.78 -2.99 -10.24
CA LEU A 287 19.47 -3.13 -11.50
C LEU A 287 18.46 -3.13 -12.64
N ILE A 288 18.48 -2.09 -13.46
CA ILE A 288 17.70 -2.05 -14.70
C ILE A 288 18.52 -2.77 -15.76
N MET A 289 17.99 -3.87 -16.30
CA MET A 289 18.58 -4.59 -17.42
C MET A 289 17.68 -4.38 -18.64
N MET A 290 18.25 -4.01 -19.79
CA MET A 290 17.44 -3.59 -20.93
C MET A 290 18.05 -4.05 -22.25
N ASP A 291 17.23 -4.72 -23.04
CA ASP A 291 17.47 -4.93 -24.46
C ASP A 291 17.54 -3.58 -25.19
N CYS A 292 18.66 -3.35 -25.86
CA CYS A 292 19.01 -2.12 -26.55
C CYS A 292 19.04 -2.27 -28.09
N THR A 293 18.43 -3.31 -28.65
CA THR A 293 18.39 -3.52 -30.10
C THR A 293 17.33 -2.67 -30.79
N GLY A 294 17.28 -2.77 -32.13
CA GLY A 294 16.43 -1.89 -32.95
C GLY A 294 14.94 -2.00 -32.64
N SER A 295 14.43 -3.20 -32.31
CA SER A 295 13.03 -3.45 -31.96
C SER A 295 12.59 -2.67 -30.72
N MET A 296 13.50 -2.50 -29.77
CA MET A 296 13.28 -1.85 -28.48
C MET A 296 13.30 -0.31 -28.55
N ALA A 297 13.46 0.30 -29.72
CA ALA A 297 13.60 1.76 -29.87
C ALA A 297 12.54 2.59 -29.13
N TRP A 298 11.27 2.18 -29.21
CA TRP A 298 10.17 2.87 -28.55
C TRP A 298 10.18 2.66 -27.02
N ALA A 299 10.60 1.48 -26.56
CA ALA A 299 10.70 1.14 -25.14
C ALA A 299 11.86 1.91 -24.50
N ILE A 300 13.01 1.99 -25.18
CA ILE A 300 14.16 2.82 -24.78
C ILE A 300 13.75 4.29 -24.69
N ALA A 301 13.04 4.81 -25.70
CA ALA A 301 12.54 6.18 -25.66
C ALA A 301 11.59 6.42 -24.47
N SER A 302 10.76 5.43 -24.13
CA SER A 302 9.83 5.51 -22.99
C SER A 302 10.57 5.44 -21.66
N CYS A 303 11.56 4.55 -21.53
CA CYS A 303 12.47 4.46 -20.39
C CYS A 303 13.18 5.79 -20.15
N LYS A 304 13.76 6.41 -21.20
CA LYS A 304 14.39 7.74 -21.11
C LYS A 304 13.46 8.82 -20.55
N ARG A 305 12.18 8.83 -20.96
CA ARG A 305 11.20 9.82 -20.47
C ARG A 305 10.77 9.57 -19.03
N GLN A 306 10.76 8.31 -18.59
CA GLN A 306 10.08 7.91 -17.36
C GLN A 306 11.03 7.51 -16.23
N ILE A 307 12.28 7.15 -16.51
CA ILE A 307 13.23 6.67 -15.50
C ILE A 307 13.39 7.69 -14.36
N LYS A 308 13.46 8.98 -14.68
CA LYS A 308 13.51 10.05 -13.68
C LYS A 308 12.26 10.03 -12.78
N ALA A 309 11.07 9.99 -13.38
CA ALA A 309 9.82 9.95 -12.64
C ALA A 309 9.66 8.67 -11.79
N VAL A 310 10.08 7.49 -12.30
CA VAL A 310 10.09 6.24 -11.51
C VAL A 310 10.96 6.44 -10.28
N LEU A 311 12.17 6.93 -10.48
CA LEU A 311 13.15 7.05 -9.40
C LEU A 311 12.74 8.10 -8.38
N GLU A 312 12.21 9.25 -8.81
CA GLU A 312 11.61 10.25 -7.91
C GLU A 312 10.41 9.68 -7.15
N LYS A 313 9.54 8.91 -7.80
CA LYS A 313 8.40 8.29 -7.14
C LYS A 313 8.82 7.24 -6.12
N VAL A 314 9.77 6.38 -6.45
CA VAL A 314 10.29 5.36 -5.52
C VAL A 314 10.95 6.04 -4.32
N GLN A 315 11.65 7.16 -4.52
CA GLN A 315 12.18 7.96 -3.43
C GLN A 315 11.10 8.58 -2.53
N ASN A 316 9.98 9.01 -3.12
CA ASN A 316 8.87 9.59 -2.37
C ASN A 316 8.06 8.53 -1.61
N ASP A 317 7.89 7.36 -2.21
CA ASP A 317 7.17 6.23 -1.61
C ASP A 317 8.01 5.60 -0.47
N TYR A 318 9.34 5.65 -0.57
CA TYR A 318 10.29 5.10 0.42
C TYR A 318 11.36 6.15 0.84
N PRO A 319 10.99 7.21 1.58
CA PRO A 319 11.88 8.35 1.85
C PRO A 319 13.10 8.00 2.73
N GLU A 320 12.95 7.01 3.60
CA GLU A 320 14.01 6.51 4.50
C GLU A 320 14.86 5.40 3.86
N ALA A 321 14.51 4.93 2.65
CA ALA A 321 15.22 3.85 1.98
C ALA A 321 16.47 4.35 1.24
N MET A 322 17.61 3.69 1.45
CA MET A 322 18.81 3.91 0.64
C MET A 322 18.65 3.20 -0.71
N ILE A 323 18.10 3.89 -1.69
CA ILE A 323 17.92 3.37 -3.04
C ILE A 323 19.18 3.60 -3.85
N ARG A 324 19.69 2.54 -4.47
CA ARG A 324 20.80 2.58 -5.41
C ARG A 324 20.39 1.96 -6.74
N VAL A 325 20.85 2.55 -7.83
CA VAL A 325 20.41 2.17 -9.17
C VAL A 325 21.60 1.92 -10.07
N ALA A 326 21.56 0.82 -10.81
CA ALA A 326 22.48 0.50 -11.88
C ALA A 326 21.71 0.25 -13.18
N PHE A 327 22.43 0.29 -14.30
CA PHE A 327 21.88 0.00 -15.62
C PHE A 327 22.81 -0.93 -16.40
N ILE A 328 22.24 -1.98 -16.99
CA ILE A 328 22.88 -2.84 -17.99
C ILE A 328 22.03 -2.79 -19.26
N GLY A 329 22.60 -2.26 -20.33
CA GLY A 329 22.10 -2.44 -21.68
C GLY A 329 22.79 -3.62 -22.33
N TYR A 330 22.08 -4.40 -23.13
CA TYR A 330 22.69 -5.46 -23.93
C TYR A 330 22.06 -5.51 -25.33
N LYS A 331 22.77 -6.12 -26.27
CA LYS A 331 22.36 -6.34 -27.66
C LYS A 331 22.76 -7.76 -28.08
N ASP A 332 23.08 -7.96 -29.34
CA ASP A 332 23.55 -9.23 -29.89
C ASP A 332 25.09 -9.33 -29.86
N HIS A 333 25.62 -10.54 -29.97
CA HIS A 333 27.04 -10.85 -30.11
C HIS A 333 27.72 -10.09 -31.28
N GLY A 334 26.98 -9.81 -32.36
CA GLY A 334 27.48 -9.06 -33.52
C GLY A 334 27.76 -7.58 -33.24
N ASP A 335 27.19 -7.01 -32.17
CA ASP A 335 27.18 -5.56 -31.90
C ASP A 335 28.45 -5.00 -31.23
N SER A 336 29.57 -5.74 -31.32
CA SER A 336 30.93 -5.28 -31.01
C SER A 336 31.03 -4.43 -29.73
N ASN A 337 31.51 -3.18 -29.83
CA ASN A 337 31.78 -2.30 -28.69
C ASN A 337 30.50 -1.81 -27.97
N GLU A 338 29.32 -2.02 -28.54
CA GLU A 338 28.03 -1.66 -27.94
C GLU A 338 27.23 -2.89 -27.50
N ARG A 339 27.83 -4.09 -27.53
CA ARG A 339 27.21 -5.37 -27.12
C ARG A 339 26.70 -5.33 -25.68
N ILE A 340 27.52 -4.85 -24.73
CA ILE A 340 27.14 -4.67 -23.32
C ILE A 340 27.46 -3.24 -22.87
N LEU A 341 26.47 -2.57 -22.30
CA LEU A 341 26.55 -1.20 -21.80
C LEU A 341 26.33 -1.21 -20.29
N LEU A 342 27.37 -0.90 -19.51
CA LEU A 342 27.28 -0.91 -18.05
C LEU A 342 27.38 0.51 -17.47
N HIS A 343 26.38 0.86 -16.66
CA HIS A 343 26.48 1.92 -15.67
C HIS A 343 26.29 1.30 -14.28
N LYS A 344 27.34 1.35 -13.46
CA LYS A 344 27.36 0.75 -12.12
C LYS A 344 26.38 1.44 -11.15
N PHE A 345 26.23 0.85 -9.97
CA PHE A 345 25.36 1.37 -8.92
C PHE A 345 25.78 2.76 -8.48
N VAL A 346 24.81 3.66 -8.42
CA VAL A 346 24.93 4.99 -7.82
C VAL A 346 23.88 5.21 -6.75
N ASP A 347 24.21 6.04 -5.77
CA ASP A 347 23.30 6.41 -4.69
C ASP A 347 22.26 7.42 -5.17
N LYS A 348 21.26 7.66 -4.32
CA LYS A 348 20.12 8.56 -4.58
C LYS A 348 20.53 9.93 -5.14
N GLN A 349 21.62 10.51 -4.63
CA GLN A 349 22.06 11.86 -4.99
C GLN A 349 22.61 11.94 -6.43
N ASP A 350 23.03 10.82 -6.99
CA ASP A 350 23.72 10.74 -8.27
C ASP A 350 22.87 10.08 -9.37
N ILE A 351 21.59 9.82 -9.10
CA ILE A 351 20.65 9.18 -10.04
C ILE A 351 20.60 9.89 -11.41
N SER A 352 20.80 11.21 -11.45
CA SER A 352 20.86 11.96 -12.71
C SER A 352 21.97 11.45 -13.65
N SER A 353 23.02 10.80 -13.13
CA SER A 353 24.06 10.19 -13.96
C SER A 353 23.52 8.99 -14.74
N VAL A 354 22.62 8.19 -14.15
CA VAL A 354 21.94 7.07 -14.83
C VAL A 354 21.04 7.62 -15.93
N GLU A 355 20.27 8.67 -15.65
CA GLU A 355 19.44 9.35 -16.66
C GLU A 355 20.28 9.83 -17.85
N GLN A 356 21.39 10.52 -17.59
CA GLN A 356 22.30 11.00 -18.63
C GLN A 356 22.94 9.84 -19.42
N TYR A 357 23.25 8.74 -18.75
CA TYR A 357 23.81 7.55 -19.40
C TYR A 357 22.78 6.89 -20.31
N VAL A 358 21.60 6.57 -19.77
CA VAL A 358 20.48 5.99 -20.52
C VAL A 358 20.09 6.89 -21.69
N GLY A 359 20.09 8.22 -21.49
CA GLY A 359 19.80 9.21 -22.54
C GLY A 359 20.68 9.10 -23.78
N LYS A 360 21.93 8.61 -23.65
CA LYS A 360 22.89 8.43 -24.76
C LYS A 360 22.70 7.14 -25.55
N ILE A 361 21.98 6.16 -24.99
CA ILE A 361 21.80 4.84 -25.61
C ILE A 361 21.02 4.96 -26.91
N ARG A 362 21.47 4.27 -27.95
CA ARG A 362 20.79 4.19 -29.24
C ARG A 362 20.28 2.77 -29.44
N ALA A 363 19.08 2.68 -30.01
CA ALA A 363 18.48 1.43 -30.44
C ALA A 363 19.02 1.09 -31.83
N ASN A 364 19.81 0.03 -31.92
CA ASN A 364 20.43 -0.47 -33.15
C ASN A 364 20.98 -1.87 -32.88
N GLY A 365 21.31 -2.62 -33.93
CA GLY A 365 21.77 -4.01 -33.80
C GLY A 365 20.63 -5.01 -33.72
N GLY A 366 20.91 -6.19 -33.17
CA GLY A 366 20.01 -7.34 -33.11
C GLY A 366 20.03 -8.15 -34.40
N ALA A 367 21.16 -8.79 -34.72
CA ALA A 367 21.41 -9.35 -36.04
C ALA A 367 20.38 -10.44 -36.40
N ASP A 368 20.31 -11.49 -35.60
CA ASP A 368 19.27 -12.51 -35.66
C ASP A 368 18.17 -12.24 -34.62
N GLY A 369 17.31 -13.24 -34.38
CA GLY A 369 16.12 -13.06 -33.55
C GLY A 369 16.39 -12.98 -32.04
N PRO A 370 17.13 -13.94 -31.47
CA PRO A 370 17.55 -13.92 -30.07
C PRO A 370 18.70 -12.94 -29.80
N GLU A 371 18.92 -12.62 -28.53
CA GLU A 371 19.88 -11.60 -28.09
C GLU A 371 20.82 -12.11 -26.97
N ASP A 372 21.89 -11.37 -26.66
CA ASP A 372 22.91 -11.74 -25.66
C ASP A 372 22.49 -11.45 -24.21
N ILE A 373 21.40 -12.08 -23.77
CA ILE A 373 21.00 -12.05 -22.35
C ILE A 373 22.06 -12.71 -21.46
N ALA A 374 22.80 -13.71 -21.95
CA ALA A 374 23.83 -14.40 -21.17
C ALA A 374 24.97 -13.45 -20.75
N GLY A 375 25.46 -12.62 -21.67
CA GLY A 375 26.46 -11.58 -21.36
C GLY A 375 25.94 -10.53 -20.37
N ALA A 376 24.66 -10.16 -20.47
CA ALA A 376 24.02 -9.26 -19.53
C ALA A 376 23.94 -9.86 -18.11
N LEU A 377 23.55 -11.14 -18.00
CA LEU A 377 23.54 -11.89 -16.74
C LEU A 377 24.95 -12.01 -16.15
N GLN A 378 25.97 -12.21 -16.99
CA GLN A 378 27.37 -12.33 -16.54
C GLN A 378 27.80 -11.01 -15.89
N THR A 379 27.47 -9.91 -16.55
CA THR A 379 27.73 -8.56 -16.05
C THR A 379 27.01 -8.31 -14.72
N ALA A 380 25.77 -8.78 -14.56
CA ALA A 380 25.04 -8.69 -13.30
C ALA A 380 25.69 -9.53 -12.17
N LEU A 381 26.19 -10.73 -12.48
CA LEU A 381 26.96 -11.55 -11.53
C LEU A 381 28.29 -10.91 -11.14
N ASP A 382 28.96 -10.23 -12.08
CA ASP A 382 30.19 -9.52 -11.77
C ASP A 382 29.94 -8.30 -10.86
N LEU A 383 28.78 -7.65 -11.00
CA LEU A 383 28.30 -6.67 -10.02
C LEU A 383 27.98 -7.28 -8.65
N LEU A 384 27.67 -8.57 -8.53
CA LEU A 384 27.55 -9.21 -7.21
C LEU A 384 28.92 -9.43 -6.54
N LYS A 385 29.97 -9.58 -7.34
CA LYS A 385 31.35 -9.78 -6.85
C LYS A 385 32.02 -8.44 -6.48
N ASP A 386 31.66 -7.35 -7.14
CA ASP A 386 32.17 -6.01 -6.87
C ASP A 386 31.67 -5.48 -5.51
N ARG A 387 32.54 -5.47 -4.50
CA ARG A 387 32.19 -5.03 -3.14
C ARG A 387 32.05 -3.52 -2.98
N VAL A 388 32.49 -2.74 -3.97
CA VAL A 388 32.54 -1.27 -3.88
C VAL A 388 31.36 -0.68 -4.64
N GLN A 389 31.25 -1.03 -5.92
CA GLN A 389 30.30 -0.45 -6.87
C GLN A 389 29.24 -1.45 -7.37
N GLY A 390 29.15 -2.60 -6.71
CA GLY A 390 28.18 -3.64 -6.97
C GLY A 390 27.01 -3.70 -6.00
N PHE A 391 26.30 -4.83 -6.00
CA PHE A 391 25.19 -5.10 -5.09
C PHE A 391 25.67 -5.14 -3.63
N ARG A 392 25.04 -4.35 -2.76
CA ARG A 392 25.37 -4.18 -1.33
C ARG A 392 24.12 -4.12 -0.44
N ALA A 393 22.96 -3.83 -1.01
CA ALA A 393 21.70 -3.77 -0.28
C ALA A 393 21.18 -5.16 0.11
N GLN A 394 20.30 -5.19 1.12
CA GLN A 394 19.60 -6.40 1.54
C GLN A 394 18.54 -6.79 0.51
N THR A 395 17.77 -5.82 0.03
CA THR A 395 16.78 -6.00 -1.03
C THR A 395 17.44 -5.73 -2.37
N ARG A 396 17.55 -6.75 -3.23
CA ARG A 396 18.23 -6.68 -4.53
C ARG A 396 17.31 -7.19 -5.61
N MET A 397 17.19 -6.45 -6.70
CA MET A 397 16.37 -6.87 -7.82
C MET A 397 16.96 -6.49 -9.16
N ILE A 398 16.66 -7.32 -10.15
CA ILE A 398 16.85 -7.06 -11.57
C ILE A 398 15.47 -6.83 -12.18
N ILE A 399 15.31 -5.68 -12.85
CA ILE A 399 14.14 -5.36 -13.65
C ILE A 399 14.61 -5.40 -15.10
N HIS A 400 14.23 -6.47 -15.81
CA HIS A 400 14.70 -6.81 -17.14
C HIS A 400 13.64 -6.49 -18.20
N PHE A 401 13.91 -5.53 -19.08
CA PHE A 401 13.07 -5.20 -20.23
C PHE A 401 13.58 -5.87 -21.49
N ALA A 402 12.75 -6.66 -22.17
CA ALA A 402 13.09 -7.30 -23.43
C ALA A 402 11.85 -7.63 -24.26
N ASP A 403 12.03 -7.75 -25.59
CA ASP A 403 11.05 -8.30 -26.52
C ASP A 403 11.54 -9.55 -27.28
N ALA A 404 12.82 -9.93 -27.09
CA ALA A 404 13.43 -11.12 -27.68
C ALA A 404 13.91 -12.16 -26.63
N PRO A 405 13.98 -13.45 -26.99
CA PRO A 405 14.56 -14.50 -26.14
C PRO A 405 16.09 -14.47 -26.17
N CYS A 406 16.75 -15.29 -25.35
CA CYS A 406 18.20 -15.48 -25.38
C CYS A 406 18.60 -16.56 -26.39
N HIS A 407 19.84 -16.50 -26.90
CA HIS A 407 20.39 -17.54 -27.77
C HIS A 407 20.36 -18.93 -27.14
N GLY A 408 20.17 -19.94 -28.00
CA GLY A 408 20.04 -21.35 -27.64
C GLY A 408 18.68 -21.89 -28.02
N SER A 409 18.66 -22.88 -28.91
CA SER A 409 17.44 -23.49 -29.46
C SER A 409 16.46 -24.06 -28.42
N GLN A 410 16.93 -24.32 -27.19
CA GLN A 410 16.06 -24.69 -26.08
C GLN A 410 15.14 -23.54 -25.62
N TYR A 411 15.49 -22.28 -25.84
CA TYR A 411 14.77 -21.12 -25.31
C TYR A 411 13.71 -20.54 -26.25
N HIS A 412 13.74 -20.89 -27.54
CA HIS A 412 12.78 -20.40 -28.54
C HIS A 412 12.58 -21.39 -29.68
N SER A 413 11.87 -20.96 -30.73
CA SER A 413 11.63 -21.71 -31.97
C SER A 413 11.95 -20.89 -33.23
N MET A 414 12.54 -19.71 -33.08
CA MET A 414 12.93 -18.82 -34.18
C MET A 414 14.33 -19.15 -34.73
N HIS A 415 14.71 -18.49 -35.83
CA HIS A 415 16.06 -18.57 -36.38
C HIS A 415 17.06 -17.95 -35.39
N ASP A 416 18.17 -18.66 -35.19
CA ASP A 416 19.20 -18.35 -34.22
C ASP A 416 20.57 -18.70 -34.82
N ASP A 417 21.47 -17.72 -34.86
CA ASP A 417 22.84 -17.86 -35.34
C ASP A 417 23.72 -18.60 -34.32
N TYR A 418 23.26 -18.70 -33.07
CA TYR A 418 23.92 -19.38 -31.95
C TYR A 418 23.02 -20.46 -31.32
N PRO A 419 22.56 -21.47 -32.08
CA PRO A 419 21.58 -22.45 -31.63
C PRO A 419 22.06 -23.36 -30.49
N GLY A 420 23.38 -23.41 -30.25
CA GLY A 420 24.03 -24.10 -29.14
C GLY A 420 24.10 -23.28 -27.84
N GLY A 421 23.61 -22.04 -27.83
CA GLY A 421 23.73 -21.08 -26.73
C GLY A 421 24.89 -20.09 -26.93
N ASP A 422 25.23 -19.35 -25.88
CA ASP A 422 26.27 -18.33 -25.93
C ASP A 422 27.63 -18.89 -26.42
N PRO A 423 28.30 -18.21 -27.39
CA PRO A 423 29.53 -18.68 -28.02
C PRO A 423 30.75 -18.69 -27.08
N HIS A 424 30.67 -18.05 -25.91
CA HIS A 424 31.71 -18.06 -24.88
C HIS A 424 31.45 -19.12 -23.79
N GLY A 425 30.39 -19.93 -23.95
CA GLY A 425 30.04 -21.01 -23.03
C GLY A 425 29.28 -20.56 -21.79
N LEU A 426 28.72 -19.34 -21.79
CA LEU A 426 27.84 -18.87 -20.72
C LEU A 426 26.52 -19.66 -20.73
N ASN A 427 26.01 -20.02 -19.55
CA ASN A 427 24.75 -20.75 -19.41
C ASN A 427 23.77 -19.95 -18.54
N PRO A 428 22.69 -19.41 -19.12
CA PRO A 428 21.70 -18.60 -18.41
C PRO A 428 21.09 -19.29 -17.18
N GLU A 429 20.78 -20.59 -17.24
CA GLU A 429 20.16 -21.32 -16.11
C GLU A 429 21.08 -21.34 -14.88
N LYS A 430 22.37 -21.66 -15.07
CA LYS A 430 23.36 -21.66 -13.97
C LYS A 430 23.50 -20.27 -13.35
N MET A 431 23.49 -19.24 -14.18
CA MET A 431 23.63 -17.86 -13.74
C MET A 431 22.39 -17.38 -12.99
N LEU A 432 21.20 -17.76 -13.43
CA LEU A 432 19.95 -17.50 -12.74
C LEU A 432 19.87 -18.25 -11.40
N HIS A 433 20.34 -19.49 -11.33
CA HIS A 433 20.51 -20.21 -10.05
C HIS A 433 21.46 -19.47 -9.10
N GLU A 434 22.57 -18.93 -9.63
CA GLU A 434 23.50 -18.14 -8.83
C GLU A 434 22.84 -16.85 -8.31
N LEU A 435 22.15 -16.09 -9.16
CA LEU A 435 21.36 -14.91 -8.77
C LEU A 435 20.34 -15.24 -7.67
N ALA A 436 19.59 -16.33 -7.85
CA ALA A 436 18.62 -16.80 -6.86
C ALA A 436 19.30 -17.17 -5.53
N SER A 437 20.45 -17.86 -5.57
CA SER A 437 21.22 -18.20 -4.37
C SER A 437 21.73 -16.97 -3.60
N LYS A 438 21.86 -15.84 -4.28
CA LYS A 438 22.24 -14.55 -3.69
C LYS A 438 21.05 -13.69 -3.30
N ASN A 439 19.83 -14.23 -3.31
CA ASN A 439 18.57 -13.53 -3.02
C ASN A 439 18.35 -12.29 -3.89
N VAL A 440 18.65 -12.40 -5.19
CA VAL A 440 18.31 -11.35 -6.16
C VAL A 440 16.97 -11.69 -6.79
N ASP A 441 16.02 -10.76 -6.76
CA ASP A 441 14.77 -10.92 -7.51
C ASP A 441 14.95 -10.64 -8.98
N TYR A 442 14.13 -11.28 -9.80
CA TYR A 442 14.17 -11.08 -11.23
C TYR A 442 12.76 -10.85 -11.77
N TYR A 443 12.57 -9.66 -12.34
CA TYR A 443 11.34 -9.24 -12.99
C TYR A 443 11.60 -9.09 -14.48
N PHE A 444 11.12 -10.04 -15.28
CA PHE A 444 11.10 -9.95 -16.73
C PHE A 444 9.88 -9.17 -17.19
N LEU A 445 10.08 -7.93 -17.60
CA LEU A 445 9.06 -7.04 -18.14
C LEU A 445 9.00 -7.24 -19.65
N GLU A 446 7.98 -7.99 -20.08
CA GLU A 446 7.81 -8.40 -21.46
C GLU A 446 7.17 -7.27 -22.28
N VAL A 447 8.01 -6.63 -23.10
CA VAL A 447 7.68 -5.45 -23.91
C VAL A 447 6.81 -5.84 -25.10
N GLN A 448 6.96 -7.07 -25.63
CA GLN A 448 6.06 -7.66 -26.61
C GLN A 448 6.05 -9.19 -26.47
N SER A 449 4.85 -9.77 -26.36
CA SER A 449 4.67 -11.18 -25.99
C SER A 449 4.50 -12.09 -27.20
N ARG A 450 5.60 -12.43 -27.89
CA ARG A 450 5.55 -13.37 -29.02
C ARG A 450 6.47 -14.57 -28.85
N ASP A 451 7.74 -14.36 -28.53
CA ASP A 451 8.76 -15.42 -28.66
C ASP A 451 9.54 -15.69 -27.38
N THR A 452 9.21 -15.02 -26.25
CA THR A 452 9.96 -15.16 -24.98
C THR A 452 9.39 -16.21 -24.01
N THR A 453 8.20 -16.76 -24.28
CA THR A 453 7.48 -17.66 -23.35
C THR A 453 8.31 -18.89 -22.95
N LYS A 454 8.92 -19.58 -23.93
CA LYS A 454 9.68 -20.81 -23.67
C LYS A 454 10.93 -20.52 -22.81
N MET A 455 11.64 -19.44 -23.10
CA MET A 455 12.75 -18.93 -22.28
C MET A 455 12.30 -18.62 -20.85
N THR A 456 11.24 -17.82 -20.70
CA THR A 456 10.78 -17.36 -19.39
C THR A 456 10.24 -18.49 -18.52
N ASP A 457 9.63 -19.53 -19.11
CA ASP A 457 9.24 -20.75 -18.40
C ASP A 457 10.45 -21.52 -17.85
N ILE A 458 11.50 -21.67 -18.65
CA ILE A 458 12.76 -22.29 -18.22
C ILE A 458 13.41 -21.46 -17.09
N PHE A 459 13.50 -20.14 -17.28
CA PHE A 459 14.11 -19.23 -16.31
C PHE A 459 13.35 -19.22 -14.99
N LYS A 460 12.02 -19.25 -15.03
CA LYS A 460 11.17 -19.38 -13.84
C LYS A 460 11.45 -20.66 -13.08
N GLY A 461 11.73 -21.76 -13.77
CA GLY A 461 12.15 -23.03 -13.17
C GLY A 461 13.49 -22.97 -12.42
N CYS A 462 14.33 -21.97 -12.70
CA CYS A 462 15.61 -21.77 -12.01
C CYS A 462 15.45 -21.10 -10.63
N TYR A 463 14.27 -20.56 -10.32
CA TYR A 463 13.98 -19.86 -9.07
C TYR A 463 13.14 -20.70 -8.11
N PRO A 464 13.31 -20.53 -6.79
CA PRO A 464 12.49 -21.21 -5.80
C PRO A 464 11.01 -20.84 -5.96
N SER A 465 10.15 -21.87 -5.88
CA SER A 465 8.70 -21.72 -5.97
C SER A 465 8.06 -21.83 -4.58
N GLY A 466 7.10 -20.95 -4.25
CA GLY A 466 6.29 -21.01 -3.03
C GLY A 466 6.32 -19.74 -2.15
N GLY A 467 5.37 -19.63 -1.21
CA GLY A 467 5.14 -18.41 -0.41
C GLY A 467 6.24 -18.04 0.60
N ASN A 468 7.20 -18.93 0.84
CA ASN A 468 8.34 -18.70 1.76
C ASN A 468 9.67 -18.46 1.03
N ALA A 469 9.64 -18.22 -0.29
CA ALA A 469 10.86 -18.04 -1.08
C ALA A 469 11.55 -16.69 -0.83
N SER A 470 12.88 -16.72 -0.68
CA SER A 470 13.72 -15.54 -0.41
C SER A 470 14.03 -14.68 -1.64
N CYS A 471 13.69 -15.14 -2.85
CA CYS A 471 13.71 -14.41 -4.13
C CYS A 471 12.67 -15.02 -5.10
N GLY A 472 12.32 -14.32 -6.19
CA GLY A 472 11.32 -14.80 -7.15
C GLY A 472 11.59 -14.51 -8.63
N PHE A 473 11.17 -15.49 -9.45
CA PHE A 473 10.94 -15.50 -10.91
C PHE A 473 9.65 -14.78 -11.36
N HIS A 474 9.66 -13.54 -11.85
CA HIS A 474 8.40 -12.86 -12.22
C HIS A 474 8.37 -12.38 -13.68
N VAL A 475 7.37 -12.83 -14.44
CA VAL A 475 7.07 -12.30 -15.78
C VAL A 475 5.94 -11.30 -15.66
N LEU A 476 6.18 -10.07 -16.10
CA LEU A 476 5.26 -8.95 -16.06
C LEU A 476 5.00 -8.44 -17.49
N PRO A 477 3.84 -8.73 -18.09
CA PRO A 477 3.54 -8.19 -19.41
C PRO A 477 3.34 -6.68 -19.30
N THR A 478 4.19 -5.90 -19.97
CA THR A 478 4.00 -4.45 -20.13
C THR A 478 3.17 -4.15 -21.36
N GLY A 479 3.23 -5.00 -22.39
CA GLY A 479 2.63 -4.72 -23.70
C GLY A 479 3.26 -3.51 -24.37
N ALA A 480 2.72 -3.09 -25.52
CA ALA A 480 3.33 -2.09 -26.40
C ALA A 480 3.04 -0.61 -26.01
N SER A 481 2.63 -0.33 -24.76
CA SER A 481 2.28 1.03 -24.33
C SER A 481 3.40 1.66 -23.49
N PRO A 482 3.82 2.89 -23.78
CA PRO A 482 4.68 3.65 -22.88
C PRO A 482 4.11 3.77 -21.45
N ASP A 483 2.79 3.80 -21.29
CA ASP A 483 2.14 4.09 -20.01
C ASP A 483 2.17 2.91 -19.03
N SER A 484 2.48 1.70 -19.49
CA SER A 484 2.58 0.51 -18.65
C SER A 484 3.96 0.33 -17.99
N PHE A 485 4.95 1.14 -18.39
CA PHE A 485 6.31 1.07 -17.91
C PHE A 485 6.42 1.45 -16.41
N MET A 486 5.93 2.62 -16.00
CA MET A 486 5.96 3.02 -14.58
C MET A 486 5.21 2.03 -13.68
N PRO A 487 3.97 1.62 -13.97
CA PRO A 487 3.24 0.70 -13.11
C PRO A 487 3.96 -0.65 -12.95
N ALA A 488 4.59 -1.18 -14.00
CA ALA A 488 5.33 -2.43 -13.92
C ALA A 488 6.60 -2.31 -13.07
N MET A 489 7.37 -1.22 -13.20
CA MET A 489 8.52 -0.97 -12.34
C MET A 489 8.12 -0.82 -10.88
N LEU A 490 7.11 0.01 -10.58
CA LEU A 490 6.63 0.23 -9.22
C LEU A 490 6.09 -1.07 -8.61
N ARG A 491 5.39 -1.89 -9.39
CA ARG A 491 4.92 -3.20 -8.96
C ARG A 491 6.09 -4.12 -8.60
N SER A 492 7.15 -4.16 -9.42
CA SER A 492 8.36 -4.96 -9.17
C SER A 492 9.05 -4.58 -7.86
N ILE A 493 9.19 -3.27 -7.63
CA ILE A 493 9.81 -2.72 -6.42
C ILE A 493 8.97 -3.05 -5.19
N THR A 494 7.66 -2.83 -5.28
CA THR A 494 6.70 -3.12 -4.19
C THR A 494 6.66 -4.60 -3.85
N MET A 495 6.68 -5.48 -4.86
CA MET A 495 6.71 -6.93 -4.66
C MET A 495 7.99 -7.36 -3.94
N SER A 496 9.16 -6.86 -4.37
CA SER A 496 10.43 -7.18 -3.71
C SER A 496 10.49 -6.68 -2.28
N ALA A 497 10.07 -5.43 -2.03
CA ALA A 497 10.02 -4.87 -0.69
C ALA A 497 9.14 -5.72 0.22
N SER A 498 7.91 -6.04 -0.22
CA SER A 498 6.94 -6.86 0.51
C SER A 498 7.49 -8.24 0.87
N ARG A 499 8.20 -8.87 -0.08
CA ARG A 499 8.75 -10.21 0.11
C ARG A 499 9.99 -10.20 1.00
N ALA A 500 10.84 -9.16 0.91
CA ALA A 500 11.93 -8.94 1.84
C ALA A 500 11.40 -8.80 3.28
N ILE A 501 10.38 -7.97 3.50
CA ILE A 501 9.72 -7.81 4.81
C ILE A 501 9.20 -9.15 5.35
N SER A 502 8.53 -9.92 4.49
CA SER A 502 7.98 -11.24 4.85
C SER A 502 9.09 -12.22 5.24
N TYR A 503 10.18 -12.27 4.48
CA TYR A 503 11.33 -13.11 4.76
C TYR A 503 12.02 -12.73 6.08
N PHE A 504 12.22 -11.44 6.35
CA PHE A 504 12.80 -10.96 7.61
C PHE A 504 11.90 -11.26 8.82
N SER A 505 10.59 -11.17 8.66
CA SER A 505 9.62 -11.53 9.71
C SER A 505 9.68 -13.01 10.09
N GLN A 506 9.79 -13.90 9.10
CA GLN A 506 9.84 -15.35 9.33
C GLN A 506 11.19 -15.83 9.87
N THR A 507 12.31 -15.25 9.43
CA THR A 507 13.65 -15.61 9.94
C THR A 507 13.86 -15.14 11.38
N SER A 508 13.21 -14.05 11.79
CA SER A 508 13.27 -13.52 13.15
C SER A 508 12.43 -14.34 14.17
N SER A 509 11.39 -15.06 13.72
CA SER A 509 10.56 -15.92 14.58
C SER A 509 11.17 -17.30 14.86
N ARG A 510 12.19 -17.71 14.08
CA ARG A 510 12.85 -19.03 14.19
C ARG A 510 14.09 -19.07 15.09
N ARG A 511 14.39 -18.03 15.88
CA ARG A 511 15.49 -18.14 16.87
C ARG A 511 15.11 -19.17 17.94
N PRO A 512 15.92 -20.22 18.18
CA PRO A 512 15.70 -21.12 19.30
C PRO A 512 15.75 -20.31 20.60
N SER A 513 14.80 -20.54 21.49
CA SER A 513 14.90 -20.09 22.86
C SER A 513 16.18 -20.68 23.45
N LEU A 514 17.12 -19.83 23.84
CA LEU A 514 18.22 -20.19 24.74
C LEU A 514 17.60 -20.54 26.11
N THR A 515 17.00 -21.71 26.20
CA THR A 515 16.76 -22.40 27.47
C THR A 515 17.88 -23.41 27.60
N GLY A 516 18.77 -23.16 28.57
CA GLY A 516 19.94 -23.99 28.82
C GLY A 516 19.57 -25.45 28.98
N HIS A 517 20.08 -26.26 28.05
CA HIS A 517 20.51 -27.61 28.33
C HIS A 517 21.94 -27.70 27.80
N GLU A 518 22.88 -27.69 28.73
CA GLU A 518 24.19 -28.29 28.51
C GLU A 518 23.94 -29.74 28.09
N CYS A 519 24.11 -30.01 26.80
CA CYS A 519 24.41 -31.35 26.34
C CYS A 519 25.91 -31.38 26.08
N ASP A 520 26.62 -32.03 27.00
CA ASP A 520 27.97 -32.53 26.78
C ASP A 520 27.96 -33.49 25.58
N CYS A 521 28.58 -33.06 24.50
CA CYS A 521 29.03 -33.93 23.42
C CYS A 521 30.50 -33.59 23.16
N GLU A 522 31.39 -34.17 23.94
CA GLU A 522 32.79 -34.33 23.54
C GLU A 522 32.87 -35.26 22.31
N GLY A 523 33.77 -34.94 21.37
CA GLY A 523 34.32 -35.91 20.41
C GLY A 523 34.26 -35.48 18.94
N GLU A 524 35.46 -35.20 18.38
CA GLU A 524 35.92 -35.57 17.02
C GLU A 524 35.13 -34.95 15.84
N ASP A 525 35.65 -34.09 14.96
CA ASP A 525 36.90 -34.17 14.22
C ASP A 525 37.32 -32.78 13.69
N ALA A 526 38.59 -32.46 13.89
CA ALA A 526 39.30 -31.38 13.19
C ALA A 526 40.38 -32.01 12.32
N ALA A 527 40.18 -32.05 11.01
CA ALA A 527 41.21 -32.02 9.96
C ALA A 527 40.56 -32.36 8.63
N TYR A 528 40.56 -31.43 7.67
CA TYR A 528 41.02 -31.67 6.29
C TYR A 528 40.79 -30.41 5.44
N TYR A 529 41.82 -29.59 5.24
CA TYR A 529 42.02 -28.79 4.03
C TYR A 529 43.47 -28.31 4.03
N ASP A 530 44.34 -29.08 3.39
CA ASP A 530 45.56 -28.59 2.75
C ASP A 530 45.90 -29.50 1.56
N SER A 531 45.68 -28.98 0.35
CA SER A 531 46.38 -29.29 -0.92
C SER A 531 45.76 -28.49 -2.06
#